data_AF-A0A355EZ28-F1
#
_entry.id   AF-A0A355EZ28-F1
#
_cell.length_a   1.000
_cell.length_b   1.000
_cell.length_c   1.000
_cell.angle_alpha   90.00
_cell.angle_beta   90.00
_cell.angle_gamma   90.00
#
_symmetry.space_group_name_H-M   'P 1'
#
loop_
_entity.id
_entity.type
_entity.pdbx_description
1 polymer ?
#
loop_
_entity_poly.entity_id
_entity_poly.type
_entity_poly.pdbx_seq_one_letter_code
_entity_poly.pdbx_strand_id
1 'polypeptide(L)'
;MAKDATDSKSASLLGVGIAAGVALAGILLLLLNQALNDRVPGWPYNLFLLLAGVLLWGYSFVYRGQRLLHERVDESARINAGAEKSLILALDRLRAGDLVNCSDRARELPGRLSGTFSHSTNALDVLAQQIQGSSVEVAAAANAVNEIASELASGSSQQAASVVEITAAMEELARTASQIAENAATQAELAQRAEESGNLGKAAVEEAVQGIEEARKRIQGISSRAEILGTRSKEIYRVLDLITDIAQETHILSLNAAIEAAAAKDHGKRFSVVAEEVRRLAQRSQESVDSVRNLLDEFASSIRGTVVATEEGEKEATRVLERARAAADAIEELREASGDSARVAREISLATQQQNAASDEVVLTLKEVSHVVQRMADGLKQFSDTADRLNQLGLIIQMLAQRFHLSSPHSLKHLADQWSGEVRRRLGNWEAIERLLDDLVHQQQFVECLYFYDGKGGQLAIAVNRQILGDRSIPVAVRSGEGFNERPWYKAAVQERYPILTPRFISLLSEQPIFTAATPIYEKGELAGVLGLDVNLDSWSKI
;
A
#
# COMPACT_ATOMS: atom_id res chain seq x y z
N MET A 1 -62.17 12.68 55.35
CA MET A 1 -61.23 13.51 56.14
C MET A 1 -61.84 14.81 56.67
N ALA A 2 -62.54 15.63 55.88
CA ALA A 2 -63.21 16.83 56.42
C ALA A 2 -64.36 16.52 57.42
N LYS A 3 -65.06 15.39 57.22
CA LYS A 3 -66.21 14.96 58.05
C LYS A 3 -65.78 14.45 59.45
N ASP A 4 -64.64 13.77 59.55
CA ASP A 4 -64.10 13.27 60.84
C ASP A 4 -63.49 14.39 61.70
N ALA A 5 -62.92 15.41 61.08
CA ALA A 5 -62.37 16.58 61.79
C ALA A 5 -63.47 17.43 62.47
N THR A 6 -64.67 17.48 61.88
CA THR A 6 -65.83 18.14 62.48
C THR A 6 -66.44 17.33 63.63
N ASP A 7 -66.45 16.00 63.55
CA ASP A 7 -66.93 15.13 64.63
C ASP A 7 -65.98 15.08 65.84
N SER A 8 -64.66 15.15 65.59
CA SER A 8 -63.68 15.25 66.68
C SER A 8 -63.79 16.57 67.46
N LYS A 9 -64.03 17.69 66.77
CA LYS A 9 -64.21 19.01 67.41
C LYS A 9 -65.52 19.13 68.18
N SER A 10 -66.59 18.51 67.67
CA SER A 10 -67.90 18.53 68.36
C SER A 10 -67.87 17.65 69.61
N ALA A 11 -67.27 16.46 69.53
CA ALA A 11 -67.04 15.58 70.68
C ALA A 11 -66.12 16.22 71.73
N SER A 12 -65.11 17.00 71.31
CA SER A 12 -64.18 17.63 72.24
C SER A 12 -64.80 18.82 73.00
N LEU A 13 -65.62 19.62 72.32
CA LEU A 13 -66.42 20.69 72.92
C LEU A 13 -67.49 20.14 73.89
N LEU A 14 -68.12 19.01 73.54
CA LEU A 14 -69.01 18.27 74.43
C LEU A 14 -68.29 17.78 75.68
N GLY A 15 -67.09 17.21 75.54
CA GLY A 15 -66.28 16.74 76.68
C GLY A 15 -65.84 17.86 77.62
N VAL A 16 -65.39 19.01 77.08
CA VAL A 16 -65.05 20.20 77.88
C VAL A 16 -66.29 20.80 78.54
N GLY A 17 -67.43 20.85 77.83
CA GLY A 17 -68.69 21.34 78.37
C GLY A 17 -69.23 20.47 79.52
N ILE A 18 -69.17 19.15 79.38
CA ILE A 18 -69.56 18.20 80.44
C ILE A 18 -68.63 18.33 81.65
N ALA A 19 -67.31 18.38 81.44
CA ALA A 19 -66.35 18.48 82.54
C ALA A 19 -66.43 19.83 83.29
N ALA A 20 -66.63 20.94 82.57
CA ALA A 20 -66.88 22.26 83.16
C ALA A 20 -68.22 22.30 83.91
N GLY A 21 -69.26 21.65 83.36
CA GLY A 21 -70.56 21.50 84.01
C GLY A 21 -70.49 20.70 85.32
N VAL A 22 -69.71 19.61 85.34
CA VAL A 22 -69.46 18.79 86.54
C VAL A 22 -68.70 19.58 87.62
N ALA A 23 -67.70 20.37 87.22
CA ALA A 23 -66.97 21.23 88.15
C ALA A 23 -67.86 22.35 88.72
N LEU A 24 -68.69 22.99 87.89
CA LEU A 24 -69.68 24.00 88.31
C LEU A 24 -70.73 23.41 89.25
N ALA A 25 -71.23 22.20 88.98
CA ALA A 25 -72.13 21.49 89.88
C ALA A 25 -71.49 21.18 91.24
N GLY A 26 -70.20 20.79 91.23
CA GLY A 26 -69.42 20.59 92.46
C GLY A 26 -69.27 21.86 93.29
N ILE A 27 -68.97 23.01 92.64
CA ILE A 27 -68.87 24.33 93.30
C ILE A 27 -70.24 24.76 93.84
N LEU A 28 -71.32 24.58 93.07
CA LEU A 28 -72.68 24.92 93.47
C LEU A 28 -73.14 24.11 94.68
N LEU A 29 -72.84 22.82 94.72
CA LEU A 29 -73.13 21.95 95.87
C LEU A 29 -72.36 22.38 97.13
N LEU A 30 -71.12 22.84 96.97
CA LEU A 30 -70.29 23.36 98.06
C LEU A 30 -70.85 24.68 98.63
N LEU A 31 -71.30 25.58 97.75
CA LEU A 31 -71.98 26.82 98.12
C LEU A 31 -73.35 26.57 98.77
N LEU A 32 -74.10 25.57 98.30
CA LEU A 32 -75.38 25.17 98.89
C LEU A 32 -75.19 24.58 100.30
N ASN A 33 -74.12 23.81 100.52
CA ASN A 33 -73.77 23.28 101.84
C ASN A 33 -73.39 24.41 102.83
N GLN A 34 -72.65 25.43 102.37
CA GLN A 34 -72.36 26.64 103.15
C GLN A 34 -73.64 27.41 103.50
N ALA A 35 -74.59 27.53 102.56
CA ALA A 35 -75.88 28.19 102.81
C ALA A 35 -76.79 27.41 103.79
N LEU A 36 -76.61 26.10 103.92
CA LEU A 36 -77.37 25.21 104.81
C LEU A 36 -76.70 24.98 106.20
N ASN A 37 -75.78 25.86 106.58
CA ASN A 37 -75.13 25.90 107.90
C ASN A 37 -74.29 24.63 108.21
N ASP A 38 -73.52 24.16 107.22
CA ASP A 38 -72.50 23.10 107.35
C ASP A 38 -72.98 21.79 107.99
N ARG A 39 -74.18 21.33 107.63
CA ARG A 39 -74.72 20.05 108.11
C ARG A 39 -73.99 18.81 107.54
N VAL A 40 -73.19 18.96 106.48
CA VAL A 40 -72.38 17.89 105.88
C VAL A 40 -70.90 18.28 105.92
N PRO A 41 -69.97 17.39 106.33
CA PRO A 41 -68.53 17.68 106.33
C PRO A 41 -68.04 18.09 104.94
N GLY A 42 -67.15 19.07 104.83
CA GLY A 42 -66.69 19.61 103.54
C GLY A 42 -65.78 18.71 102.71
N TRP A 43 -65.21 17.66 103.31
CA TRP A 43 -64.22 16.79 102.66
C TRP A 43 -64.69 16.03 101.40
N PRO A 44 -65.97 15.59 101.25
CA PRO A 44 -66.44 14.91 100.05
C PRO A 44 -66.46 15.83 98.83
N TYR A 45 -66.82 17.11 99.03
CA TYR A 45 -66.85 18.11 97.95
C TYR A 45 -65.44 18.46 97.48
N ASN A 46 -64.49 18.60 98.42
CA ASN A 46 -63.08 18.83 98.10
C ASN A 46 -62.48 17.63 97.35
N LEU A 47 -62.80 16.40 97.75
CA LEU A 47 -62.38 15.18 97.06
C LEU A 47 -62.97 15.09 95.64
N PHE A 48 -64.25 15.45 95.49
CA PHE A 48 -64.92 15.50 94.19
C PHE A 48 -64.29 16.53 93.24
N LEU A 49 -64.00 17.73 93.73
CA LEU A 49 -63.32 18.77 92.94
C LEU A 49 -61.89 18.37 92.54
N LEU A 50 -61.17 17.68 93.43
CA LEU A 50 -59.83 17.17 93.15
C LEU A 50 -59.87 16.08 92.06
N LEU A 51 -60.80 15.12 92.16
CA LEU A 51 -61.03 14.10 91.12
C LEU A 51 -61.45 14.72 89.79
N ALA A 52 -62.36 15.70 89.81
CA ALA A 52 -62.77 16.43 88.61
C ALA A 52 -61.59 17.20 87.97
N GLY A 53 -60.73 17.81 88.79
CA GLY A 53 -59.51 18.49 88.33
C GLY A 53 -58.51 17.53 87.68
N VAL A 54 -58.28 16.35 88.27
CA VAL A 54 -57.42 15.31 87.70
C VAL A 54 -57.97 14.78 86.37
N LEU A 55 -59.28 14.55 86.29
CA LEU A 55 -59.94 14.12 85.04
C LEU A 55 -59.85 15.20 83.96
N LEU A 56 -60.05 16.47 84.30
CA LEU A 56 -59.87 17.61 83.39
C LEU A 56 -58.43 17.73 82.89
N TRP A 57 -57.44 17.56 83.78
CA TRP A 57 -56.03 17.59 83.42
C TRP A 57 -55.66 16.42 82.49
N GLY A 58 -56.08 15.19 82.82
CA GLY A 58 -55.86 14.01 81.99
C GLY A 58 -56.51 14.13 80.62
N TYR A 59 -57.75 14.63 80.56
CA TYR A 59 -58.44 14.91 79.30
C TYR A 59 -57.73 16.00 78.47
N SER A 60 -57.30 17.10 79.11
CA SER A 60 -56.54 18.16 78.45
C SER A 60 -55.19 17.67 77.92
N PHE A 61 -54.50 16.79 78.66
CA PHE A 61 -53.26 16.15 78.23
C PHE A 61 -53.48 15.24 77.02
N VAL A 62 -54.50 14.37 77.05
CA VAL A 62 -54.87 13.51 75.92
C VAL A 62 -55.29 14.33 74.71
N TYR A 63 -56.09 15.38 74.90
CA TYR A 63 -56.52 16.28 73.82
C TYR A 63 -55.35 17.04 73.20
N ARG A 64 -54.44 17.59 74.01
CA ARG A 64 -53.20 18.21 73.50
C ARG A 64 -52.33 17.20 72.76
N GLY A 65 -52.18 15.98 73.28
CA GLY A 65 -51.45 14.89 72.64
C GLY A 65 -52.05 14.51 71.29
N GLN A 66 -53.37 14.30 71.22
CA GLN A 66 -54.10 14.00 70.00
C GLN A 66 -53.99 15.13 68.97
N ARG A 67 -54.11 16.39 69.42
CA ARG A 67 -53.96 17.55 68.54
C ARG A 67 -52.55 17.64 67.95
N LEU A 68 -51.51 17.46 68.77
CA LEU A 68 -50.12 17.45 68.30
C LEU A 68 -49.84 16.28 67.33
N LEU A 69 -50.43 15.11 67.58
CA LEU A 69 -50.34 13.95 66.68
C LEU A 69 -51.05 14.22 65.36
N HIS A 70 -52.26 14.79 65.37
CA HIS A 70 -52.97 15.18 64.15
C HIS A 70 -52.21 16.24 63.36
N GLU A 71 -51.69 17.27 64.01
CA GLU A 71 -50.88 18.31 63.36
C GLU A 71 -49.63 17.68 62.69
N ARG A 72 -48.93 16.75 63.37
CA ARG A 72 -47.78 16.03 62.79
C ARG A 72 -48.14 15.07 61.66
N VAL A 73 -49.27 14.37 61.76
CA VAL A 73 -49.76 13.46 60.71
C VAL A 73 -50.19 14.26 59.47
N ASP A 74 -50.88 15.37 59.65
CA ASP A 74 -51.27 16.27 58.55
C ASP A 74 -50.04 16.91 57.90
N GLU A 75 -49.05 17.32 58.70
CA GLU A 75 -47.78 17.85 58.19
C GLU A 75 -47.01 16.78 57.40
N SER A 76 -46.88 15.56 57.93
CA SER A 76 -46.25 14.44 57.23
C SER A 76 -46.99 14.05 55.96
N ALA A 77 -48.33 14.05 55.96
CA ALA A 77 -49.14 13.78 54.78
C ALA A 77 -48.94 14.84 53.69
N ARG A 78 -48.83 16.12 54.07
CA ARG A 78 -48.52 17.21 53.11
C ARG A 78 -47.11 17.09 52.54
N ILE A 79 -46.12 16.78 53.38
CA ILE A 79 -44.73 16.57 52.93
C ILE A 79 -44.65 15.37 51.97
N ASN A 80 -45.32 14.27 52.30
CA ASN A 80 -45.34 13.07 51.46
C ASN A 80 -46.07 13.32 50.13
N ALA A 81 -47.22 13.98 50.13
CA ALA A 81 -47.94 14.34 48.90
C ALA A 81 -47.13 15.31 48.02
N GLY A 82 -46.39 16.26 48.64
CA GLY A 82 -45.47 17.14 47.94
C GLY A 82 -44.31 16.37 47.31
N ALA A 83 -43.68 15.46 48.07
CA ALA A 83 -42.58 14.62 47.62
C ALA A 83 -43.01 13.67 46.48
N GLU A 84 -44.18 13.05 46.58
CA GLU A 84 -44.76 12.20 45.53
C GLU A 84 -44.95 13.00 44.24
N LYS A 85 -45.54 14.20 44.34
CA LYS A 85 -45.74 15.08 43.18
C LYS A 85 -44.41 15.48 42.54
N SER A 86 -43.42 15.90 43.32
CA SER A 86 -42.09 16.26 42.80
C SER A 86 -41.37 15.06 42.19
N LEU A 87 -41.55 13.85 42.73
CA LEU A 87 -40.97 12.62 42.19
C LEU A 87 -41.58 12.24 40.85
N ILE A 88 -42.91 12.29 40.73
CA ILE A 88 -43.61 12.05 39.45
C ILE A 88 -43.12 13.05 38.39
N LEU A 89 -43.04 14.34 38.73
CA LEU A 89 -42.55 15.36 37.80
C LEU A 89 -41.08 15.14 37.39
N ALA A 90 -40.23 14.68 38.31
CA ALA A 90 -38.84 14.36 38.00
C ALA A 90 -38.73 13.12 37.11
N LEU A 91 -39.55 12.08 37.35
CA LEU A 91 -39.62 10.87 36.54
C LEU A 91 -40.20 11.12 35.14
N ASP A 92 -41.20 11.99 35.02
CA ASP A 92 -41.77 12.39 33.72
C ASP A 92 -40.71 13.10 32.86
N ARG A 93 -39.91 13.99 33.46
CA ARG A 93 -38.76 14.61 32.79
C ARG A 93 -37.71 13.59 32.39
N LEU A 94 -37.35 12.68 33.29
CA LEU A 94 -36.41 11.60 32.98
C LEU A 94 -36.92 10.71 31.83
N ARG A 95 -38.21 10.39 31.80
CA ARG A 95 -38.87 9.62 30.73
C ARG A 95 -38.79 10.34 29.38
N ALA A 96 -38.90 11.66 29.37
CA ALA A 96 -38.71 12.49 28.18
C ALA A 96 -37.24 12.59 27.73
N GLY A 97 -36.31 11.98 28.50
CA GLY A 97 -34.87 12.07 28.31
C GLY A 97 -34.30 13.40 28.79
N ASP A 98 -35.05 14.21 29.54
CA ASP A 98 -34.60 15.52 30.01
C ASP A 98 -33.71 15.39 31.26
N LEU A 99 -32.40 15.23 31.05
CA LEU A 99 -31.44 14.99 32.14
C LEU A 99 -31.01 16.29 32.85
N VAL A 100 -31.11 17.44 32.17
CA VAL A 100 -30.78 18.74 32.73
C VAL A 100 -31.85 19.17 33.73
N ASN A 101 -33.10 19.25 33.28
CA ASN A 101 -34.17 19.81 34.09
C ASN A 101 -34.76 18.78 35.08
N CYS A 102 -34.50 17.48 34.93
CA CYS A 102 -34.87 16.49 35.93
C CYS A 102 -34.02 16.64 37.21
N SER A 103 -32.75 17.02 37.07
CA SER A 103 -31.84 17.26 38.20
C SER A 103 -32.32 18.42 39.08
N ASP A 104 -32.86 19.47 38.45
CA ASP A 104 -33.46 20.61 39.16
C ASP A 104 -34.67 20.21 39.99
N ARG A 105 -35.54 19.35 39.44
CA ARG A 105 -36.71 18.82 40.18
C ARG A 105 -36.32 17.84 41.26
N ALA A 106 -35.25 17.09 41.05
CA ALA A 106 -34.72 16.18 42.06
C ALA A 106 -34.32 16.92 43.34
N ARG A 107 -33.90 18.19 43.25
CA ARG A 107 -33.58 19.03 44.43
C ARG A 107 -34.78 19.35 45.32
N GLU A 108 -36.00 19.26 44.79
CA GLU A 108 -37.24 19.45 45.56
C GLU A 108 -37.63 18.20 46.37
N LEU A 109 -36.95 17.06 46.16
CA LEU A 109 -37.23 15.81 46.87
C LEU A 109 -36.65 15.80 48.30
N PRO A 110 -37.27 15.06 49.24
CA PRO A 110 -36.75 14.96 50.60
C PRO A 110 -35.42 14.17 50.68
N GLY A 111 -34.40 14.79 51.28
CA GLY A 111 -33.20 14.15 51.82
C GLY A 111 -32.52 13.14 50.89
N ARG A 112 -32.58 11.85 51.26
CA ARG A 112 -31.89 10.75 50.55
C ARG A 112 -32.41 10.52 49.13
N LEU A 113 -33.70 10.76 48.88
CA LEU A 113 -34.29 10.58 47.54
C LEU A 113 -33.70 11.58 46.55
N SER A 114 -33.54 12.85 46.96
CA SER A 114 -32.89 13.87 46.13
C SER A 114 -31.47 13.45 45.76
N GLY A 115 -30.67 13.03 46.75
CA GLY A 115 -29.28 12.61 46.54
C GLY A 115 -29.18 11.40 45.60
N THR A 116 -29.91 10.32 45.86
CA THR A 116 -29.88 9.11 45.03
C THR A 116 -30.39 9.37 43.62
N PHE A 117 -31.45 10.16 43.45
CA PHE A 117 -31.97 10.52 42.13
C PHE A 117 -30.95 11.36 41.36
N SER A 118 -30.40 12.42 41.98
CA SER A 118 -29.39 13.29 41.36
C SER A 118 -28.14 12.53 40.92
N HIS A 119 -27.66 11.59 41.75
CA HIS A 119 -26.54 10.72 41.36
C HIS A 119 -26.89 9.82 40.17
N SER A 120 -28.11 9.29 40.13
CA SER A 120 -28.56 8.43 39.02
C SER A 120 -28.69 9.21 37.71
N THR A 121 -29.26 10.43 37.76
CA THR A 121 -29.40 11.29 36.57
C THR A 121 -28.06 11.80 36.08
N ASN A 122 -27.15 12.15 36.99
CA ASN A 122 -25.79 12.52 36.64
C ASN A 122 -25.02 11.36 35.99
N ALA A 123 -25.19 10.13 36.48
CA ALA A 123 -24.59 8.95 35.85
C ALA A 123 -25.13 8.73 34.43
N LEU A 124 -26.44 8.93 34.20
CA LEU A 124 -27.03 8.86 32.87
C LEU A 124 -26.53 9.98 31.94
N ASP A 125 -26.37 11.20 32.45
CA ASP A 125 -25.85 12.34 31.68
C ASP A 125 -24.40 12.09 31.23
N VAL A 126 -23.54 11.66 32.15
CA VAL A 126 -22.15 11.29 31.84
C VAL A 126 -22.10 10.14 30.83
N LEU A 127 -22.92 9.10 30.99
CA LEU A 127 -22.98 7.98 30.04
C LEU A 127 -23.43 8.43 28.65
N ALA A 128 -24.47 9.27 28.56
CA ALA A 128 -24.96 9.76 27.28
C ALA A 128 -23.93 10.66 26.56
N GLN A 129 -23.21 11.51 27.31
CA GLN A 129 -22.11 12.32 26.77
C GLN A 129 -20.94 11.44 26.29
N GLN A 130 -20.56 10.41 27.06
CA GLN A 130 -19.54 9.44 26.64
C GLN A 130 -19.95 8.69 25.37
N ILE A 131 -21.20 8.23 25.29
CA ILE A 131 -21.73 7.56 24.10
C ILE A 131 -21.66 8.51 22.89
N GLN A 132 -22.05 9.78 23.05
CA GLN A 132 -21.96 10.78 21.97
C GLN A 132 -20.51 10.97 21.52
N GLY A 133 -19.57 11.14 22.44
CA GLY A 133 -18.14 11.30 22.13
C GLY A 133 -17.56 10.08 21.41
N SER A 134 -17.76 8.87 21.95
CA SER A 134 -17.30 7.63 21.32
C SER A 134 -17.91 7.40 19.94
N SER A 135 -19.15 7.84 19.73
CA SER A 135 -19.83 7.76 18.44
C SER A 135 -19.15 8.59 17.36
N VAL A 136 -18.71 9.81 17.70
CA VAL A 136 -17.97 10.71 16.81
C VAL A 136 -16.59 10.12 16.51
N GLU A 137 -15.91 9.58 17.52
CA GLU A 137 -14.62 8.89 17.34
C GLU A 137 -14.73 7.68 16.39
N VAL A 138 -15.79 6.88 16.52
CA VAL A 138 -16.06 5.74 15.62
C VAL A 138 -16.28 6.20 14.18
N ALA A 139 -17.06 7.27 13.95
CA ALA A 139 -17.28 7.81 12.62
C ALA A 139 -15.98 8.36 12.01
N ALA A 140 -15.16 9.07 12.80
CA ALA A 140 -13.86 9.56 12.37
C ALA A 140 -12.89 8.42 12.01
N ALA A 141 -12.80 7.38 12.85
CA ALA A 141 -11.98 6.21 12.60
C ALA A 141 -12.44 5.45 11.34
N ALA A 142 -13.75 5.34 11.13
CA ALA A 142 -14.31 4.74 9.92
C ALA A 142 -13.90 5.49 8.65
N ASN A 143 -13.98 6.83 8.65
CA ASN A 143 -13.53 7.64 7.52
C ASN A 143 -12.03 7.45 7.23
N ALA A 144 -11.19 7.43 8.27
CA ALA A 144 -9.75 7.18 8.12
C ALA A 144 -9.47 5.79 7.52
N VAL A 145 -10.21 4.75 7.94
CA VAL A 145 -10.10 3.41 7.34
C VAL A 145 -10.48 3.43 5.86
N ASN A 146 -11.51 4.18 5.48
CA ASN A 146 -11.94 4.28 4.08
C ASN A 146 -10.89 5.00 3.20
N GLU A 147 -10.27 6.05 3.72
CA GLU A 147 -9.17 6.76 3.04
C GLU A 147 -7.96 5.84 2.82
N ILE A 148 -7.54 5.12 3.87
CA ILE A 148 -6.44 4.13 3.79
C ILE A 148 -6.79 3.02 2.80
N ALA A 149 -8.05 2.55 2.80
CA ALA A 149 -8.50 1.53 1.86
C ALA A 149 -8.44 2.03 0.40
N SER A 150 -8.82 3.28 0.15
CA SER A 150 -8.73 3.89 -1.18
C SER A 150 -7.27 4.04 -1.64
N GLU A 151 -6.38 4.48 -0.76
CA GLU A 151 -4.95 4.59 -1.07
C GLU A 151 -4.33 3.22 -1.40
N LEU A 152 -4.63 2.20 -0.58
CA LEU A 152 -4.11 0.86 -0.80
C LEU A 152 -4.72 0.20 -2.05
N ALA A 153 -5.95 0.55 -2.45
CA ALA A 153 -6.54 0.08 -3.71
C ALA A 153 -5.83 0.65 -4.94
N SER A 154 -5.44 1.93 -4.89
CA SER A 154 -4.61 2.54 -5.92
C SER A 154 -3.23 1.85 -6.00
N GLY A 155 -2.58 1.66 -4.85
CA GLY A 155 -1.29 0.95 -4.77
C GLY A 155 -1.38 -0.49 -5.27
N SER A 156 -2.46 -1.21 -4.94
CA SER A 156 -2.73 -2.57 -5.41
C SER A 156 -2.87 -2.63 -6.94
N SER A 157 -3.56 -1.65 -7.54
CA SER A 157 -3.72 -1.56 -8.99
C SER A 157 -2.38 -1.29 -9.69
N GLN A 158 -1.54 -0.42 -9.12
CA GLN A 158 -0.20 -0.18 -9.63
C GLN A 158 0.69 -1.44 -9.52
N GLN A 159 0.61 -2.16 -8.40
CA GLN A 159 1.33 -3.42 -8.21
C GLN A 159 0.88 -4.48 -9.23
N ALA A 160 -0.41 -4.56 -9.54
CA ALA A 160 -0.94 -5.44 -10.59
C ALA A 160 -0.32 -5.13 -11.95
N ALA A 161 -0.25 -3.85 -12.33
CA ALA A 161 0.37 -3.42 -13.58
C ALA A 161 1.86 -3.77 -13.64
N SER A 162 2.62 -3.54 -12.55
CA SER A 162 4.03 -3.92 -12.46
C SER A 162 4.24 -5.42 -12.58
N VAL A 163 3.37 -6.26 -12.01
CA VAL A 163 3.45 -7.72 -12.15
C VAL A 163 3.30 -8.13 -13.62
N VAL A 164 2.37 -7.53 -14.37
CA VAL A 164 2.19 -7.81 -15.80
C VAL A 164 3.44 -7.41 -16.59
N GLU A 165 3.98 -6.21 -16.33
CA GLU A 165 5.17 -5.70 -17.01
C GLU A 165 6.41 -6.57 -16.76
N ILE A 166 6.66 -6.94 -15.50
CA ILE A 166 7.78 -7.82 -15.15
C ILE A 166 7.58 -9.20 -15.79
N THR A 167 6.37 -9.74 -15.79
CA THR A 167 6.09 -11.05 -16.43
C THR A 167 6.43 -11.02 -17.92
N ALA A 168 6.01 -9.97 -18.63
CA ALA A 168 6.33 -9.80 -20.05
C ALA A 168 7.85 -9.67 -20.30
N ALA A 169 8.55 -8.92 -19.44
CA ALA A 169 10.00 -8.81 -19.50
C ALA A 169 10.71 -10.15 -19.26
N MET A 170 10.21 -10.98 -18.35
CA MET A 170 10.74 -12.32 -18.09
C MET A 170 10.50 -13.27 -19.29
N GLU A 171 9.36 -13.18 -19.96
CA GLU A 171 9.09 -13.95 -21.18
C GLU A 171 10.02 -13.56 -22.34
N GLU A 172 10.35 -12.27 -22.49
CA GLU A 172 11.36 -11.81 -23.45
C GLU A 172 12.77 -12.26 -23.06
N LEU A 173 13.11 -12.23 -21.77
CA LEU A 173 14.38 -12.77 -21.26
C LEU A 173 14.53 -14.26 -21.55
N ALA A 174 13.47 -15.06 -21.37
CA ALA A 174 13.49 -16.49 -21.68
C ALA A 174 13.68 -16.76 -23.19
N ARG A 175 13.06 -15.95 -24.05
CA ARG A 175 13.26 -16.03 -25.51
C ARG A 175 14.68 -15.66 -25.92
N THR A 176 15.20 -14.54 -25.42
CA THR A 176 16.55 -14.08 -25.74
C THR A 176 17.63 -15.04 -25.23
N ALA A 177 17.46 -15.60 -24.03
CA ALA A 177 18.31 -16.66 -23.51
C ALA A 177 18.25 -17.91 -24.42
N SER A 178 17.06 -18.38 -24.81
CA SER A 178 16.97 -19.52 -25.73
C SER A 178 17.71 -19.28 -27.06
N GLN A 179 17.64 -18.06 -27.61
CA GLN A 179 18.39 -17.67 -28.80
C GLN A 179 19.90 -17.66 -28.57
N ILE A 180 20.37 -17.15 -27.42
CA ILE A 180 21.81 -17.16 -27.07
C ILE A 180 22.33 -18.59 -26.96
N ALA A 181 21.56 -19.50 -26.35
CA ALA A 181 21.93 -20.91 -26.23
C ALA A 181 22.07 -21.59 -27.61
N GLU A 182 21.15 -21.32 -28.55
CA GLU A 182 21.22 -21.82 -29.93
C GLU A 182 22.45 -21.26 -30.67
N ASN A 183 22.70 -19.96 -30.55
CA ASN A 183 23.87 -19.32 -31.15
C ASN A 183 25.18 -19.90 -30.59
N ALA A 184 25.22 -20.16 -29.29
CA ALA A 184 26.37 -20.77 -28.63
C ALA A 184 26.58 -22.22 -29.09
N ALA A 185 25.52 -23.02 -29.23
CA ALA A 185 25.61 -24.37 -29.79
C ALA A 185 26.17 -24.35 -31.23
N THR A 186 25.67 -23.44 -32.06
CA THR A 186 26.15 -23.24 -33.44
C THR A 186 27.62 -22.84 -33.48
N GLN A 187 28.05 -21.92 -32.59
CA GLN A 187 29.45 -21.50 -32.47
C GLN A 187 30.36 -22.66 -32.05
N ALA A 188 29.90 -23.52 -31.14
CA ALA A 188 30.65 -24.71 -30.74
C ALA A 188 30.86 -25.69 -31.90
N GLU A 189 29.83 -25.90 -32.73
CA GLU A 189 29.92 -26.73 -33.94
C GLU A 189 30.89 -26.14 -34.98
N LEU A 190 30.79 -24.83 -35.25
CA LEU A 190 31.70 -24.11 -36.15
C LEU A 190 33.15 -24.22 -35.69
N ALA A 191 33.40 -24.05 -34.39
CA ALA A 191 34.72 -24.18 -33.81
C ALA A 191 35.27 -25.62 -33.90
N GLN A 192 34.42 -26.64 -33.70
CA GLN A 192 34.82 -28.05 -33.88
C GLN A 192 35.17 -28.35 -35.35
N ARG A 193 34.41 -27.82 -36.31
CA ARG A 193 34.73 -27.94 -37.74
C ARG A 193 36.04 -27.24 -38.11
N ALA A 194 36.33 -26.08 -37.50
CA ALA A 194 37.59 -25.38 -37.69
C ALA A 194 38.77 -26.19 -37.13
N GLU A 195 38.59 -26.83 -35.98
CA GLU A 195 39.57 -27.75 -35.40
C GLU A 195 39.87 -28.94 -36.33
N GLU A 196 38.83 -29.58 -36.87
CA GLU A 196 38.98 -30.69 -37.83
C GLU A 196 39.70 -30.24 -39.11
N SER A 197 39.34 -29.08 -39.66
CA SER A 197 40.03 -28.49 -40.81
C SER A 197 41.49 -28.15 -40.49
N GLY A 198 41.78 -27.70 -39.28
CA GLY A 198 43.15 -27.46 -38.79
C GLY A 198 43.97 -28.74 -38.75
N ASN A 199 43.40 -29.85 -38.25
CA ASN A 199 44.05 -31.16 -38.23
C ASN A 199 44.40 -31.66 -39.64
N LEU A 200 43.48 -31.51 -40.60
CA LEU A 200 43.73 -31.85 -42.00
C LEU A 200 44.82 -30.94 -42.61
N GLY A 201 44.78 -29.65 -42.32
CA GLY A 201 45.79 -28.70 -42.77
C GLY A 201 47.18 -29.02 -42.24
N LYS A 202 47.29 -29.37 -40.95
CA LYS A 202 48.54 -29.78 -40.31
C LYS A 202 49.14 -31.03 -40.98
N ALA A 203 48.31 -32.06 -41.20
CA ALA A 203 48.75 -33.29 -41.87
C ALA A 203 49.27 -33.00 -43.30
N ALA A 204 48.59 -32.14 -44.06
CA ALA A 204 49.03 -31.75 -45.40
C ALA A 204 50.36 -30.98 -45.39
N VAL A 205 50.58 -30.10 -44.40
CA VAL A 205 51.85 -29.38 -44.24
C VAL A 205 52.98 -30.33 -43.82
N GLU A 206 52.71 -31.28 -42.92
CA GLU A 206 53.68 -32.31 -42.52
C GLU A 206 54.12 -33.18 -43.71
N GLU A 207 53.17 -33.58 -44.57
CA GLU A 207 53.47 -34.30 -45.82
C GLU A 207 54.31 -33.45 -46.78
N ALA A 208 53.99 -32.16 -46.93
CA ALA A 208 54.77 -31.24 -47.75
C ALA A 208 56.21 -31.06 -47.23
N VAL A 209 56.39 -30.95 -45.91
CA VAL A 209 57.72 -30.87 -45.25
C VAL A 209 58.53 -32.13 -45.56
N GLN A 210 57.94 -33.33 -45.45
CA GLN A 210 58.60 -34.58 -45.80
C GLN A 210 59.02 -34.61 -47.28
N GLY A 211 58.12 -34.20 -48.19
CA GLY A 211 58.41 -34.12 -49.62
C GLY A 211 59.57 -33.18 -49.97
N ILE A 212 59.68 -32.04 -49.28
CA ILE A 212 60.78 -31.09 -49.50
C ILE A 212 62.11 -31.61 -48.94
N GLU A 213 62.12 -32.27 -47.78
CA GLU A 213 63.33 -32.91 -47.25
C GLU A 213 63.84 -34.00 -48.20
N GLU A 214 62.95 -34.80 -48.78
CA GLU A 214 63.32 -35.76 -49.82
C GLU A 214 63.89 -35.09 -51.06
N ALA A 215 63.27 -34.00 -51.53
CA ALA A 215 63.77 -33.21 -52.66
C ALA A 215 65.17 -32.65 -52.37
N ARG A 216 65.39 -32.10 -51.18
CA ARG A 216 66.70 -31.60 -50.74
C ARG A 216 67.76 -32.70 -50.78
N LYS A 217 67.44 -33.90 -50.27
CA LYS A 217 68.34 -35.06 -50.32
C LYS A 217 68.68 -35.47 -51.75
N ARG A 218 67.72 -35.40 -52.68
CA ARG A 218 67.96 -35.67 -54.11
C ARG A 218 68.86 -34.60 -54.74
N ILE A 219 68.63 -33.32 -54.45
CA ILE A 219 69.47 -32.20 -54.93
C ILE A 219 70.91 -32.34 -54.45
N GLN A 220 71.13 -32.65 -53.16
CA GLN A 220 72.46 -32.93 -52.61
C GLN A 220 73.15 -34.11 -53.32
N GLY A 221 72.38 -35.17 -53.64
CA GLY A 221 72.87 -36.30 -54.43
C GLY A 221 73.26 -35.93 -55.87
N ILE A 222 72.55 -35.00 -56.52
CA ILE A 222 72.89 -34.48 -57.86
C ILE A 222 74.16 -33.63 -57.77
N SER A 223 74.25 -32.72 -56.80
CA SER A 223 75.43 -31.87 -56.57
C SER A 223 76.70 -32.70 -56.39
N SER A 224 76.67 -33.72 -55.52
CA SER A 224 77.80 -34.63 -55.31
C SER A 224 78.23 -35.37 -56.58
N ARG A 225 77.27 -35.82 -57.42
CA ARG A 225 77.58 -36.46 -58.71
C ARG A 225 78.18 -35.48 -59.71
N ALA A 226 77.72 -34.22 -59.73
CA ALA A 226 78.26 -33.18 -60.58
C ALA A 226 79.71 -32.83 -60.18
N GLU A 227 80.03 -32.77 -58.89
CA GLU A 227 81.41 -32.59 -58.41
C GLU A 227 82.34 -33.75 -58.81
N ILE A 228 81.87 -34.99 -58.69
CA ILE A 228 82.61 -36.18 -59.15
C ILE A 228 82.86 -36.11 -60.66
N LEU A 229 81.85 -35.74 -61.45
CA LEU A 229 82.00 -35.54 -62.90
C LEU A 229 83.02 -34.45 -63.21
N GLY A 230 82.99 -33.31 -62.50
CA GLY A 230 83.95 -32.24 -62.65
C GLY A 230 85.39 -32.68 -62.33
N THR A 231 85.56 -33.55 -61.35
CA THR A 231 86.87 -34.15 -61.00
C THR A 231 87.35 -35.11 -62.09
N ARG A 232 86.48 -35.98 -62.60
CA ARG A 232 86.79 -36.88 -63.72
C ARG A 232 87.13 -36.11 -65.00
N SER A 233 86.45 -35.01 -65.30
CA SER A 233 86.80 -34.15 -66.43
C SER A 233 88.22 -33.62 -66.33
N LYS A 234 88.69 -33.19 -65.14
CA LYS A 234 90.07 -32.76 -64.91
C LYS A 234 91.10 -33.88 -65.17
N GLU A 235 90.76 -35.12 -64.83
CA GLU A 235 91.61 -36.28 -65.16
C GLU A 235 91.71 -36.48 -66.68
N ILE A 236 90.60 -36.30 -67.42
CA ILE A 236 90.62 -36.40 -68.88
C ILE A 236 91.46 -35.27 -69.51
N TYR A 237 91.40 -34.03 -69.00
CA TYR A 237 92.29 -32.96 -69.47
C TYR A 237 93.76 -33.35 -69.35
N ARG A 238 94.19 -33.95 -68.23
CA ARG A 238 95.58 -34.42 -68.06
C ARG A 238 95.97 -35.47 -69.09
N VAL A 239 95.04 -36.36 -69.46
CA VAL A 239 95.27 -37.37 -70.50
C VAL A 239 95.39 -36.71 -71.87
N LEU A 240 94.56 -35.72 -72.19
CA LEU A 240 94.65 -34.97 -73.45
C LEU A 240 95.92 -34.14 -73.55
N ASP A 241 96.39 -33.55 -72.46
CA ASP A 241 97.68 -32.86 -72.40
C ASP A 241 98.82 -33.82 -72.75
N LEU A 242 98.85 -35.01 -72.13
CA LEU A 242 99.83 -36.05 -72.46
C LEU A 242 99.74 -36.50 -73.93
N ILE A 243 98.54 -36.68 -74.49
CA ILE A 243 98.38 -37.05 -75.91
C ILE A 243 98.87 -35.91 -76.82
N THR A 244 98.62 -34.66 -76.44
CA THR A 244 99.15 -33.49 -77.18
C THR A 244 100.66 -33.51 -77.20
N ASP A 245 101.29 -33.73 -76.04
CA ASP A 245 102.74 -33.82 -75.90
C ASP A 245 103.30 -34.97 -76.76
N ILE A 246 102.70 -36.17 -76.70
CA ILE A 246 103.10 -37.33 -77.52
C ILE A 246 102.93 -37.01 -79.02
N ALA A 247 101.83 -36.40 -79.43
CA ALA A 247 101.59 -36.03 -80.82
C ALA A 247 102.61 -34.98 -81.30
N GLN A 248 102.99 -34.04 -80.43
CA GLN A 248 103.99 -33.01 -80.72
C GLN A 248 105.41 -33.61 -80.81
N GLU A 249 105.78 -34.52 -79.91
CA GLU A 249 107.01 -35.31 -80.00
C GLU A 249 107.04 -36.15 -81.28
N THR A 250 105.93 -36.82 -81.61
CA THR A 250 105.80 -37.63 -82.83
C THR A 250 105.92 -36.76 -84.08
N HIS A 251 105.33 -35.57 -84.07
CA HIS A 251 105.46 -34.59 -85.14
C HIS A 251 106.92 -34.15 -85.33
N ILE A 252 107.64 -33.83 -84.26
CA ILE A 252 109.07 -33.48 -84.30
C ILE A 252 109.92 -34.67 -84.77
N LEU A 253 109.65 -35.88 -84.26
CA LEU A 253 110.36 -37.11 -84.64
C LEU A 253 110.18 -37.41 -86.14
N SER A 254 108.96 -37.27 -86.65
CA SER A 254 108.64 -37.45 -88.07
C SER A 254 109.28 -36.40 -88.96
N LEU A 255 109.37 -35.14 -88.50
CA LEU A 255 110.07 -34.07 -89.20
C LEU A 255 111.58 -34.37 -89.29
N ASN A 256 112.20 -34.80 -88.19
CA ASN A 256 113.60 -35.21 -88.16
C ASN A 256 113.85 -36.40 -89.10
N ALA A 257 112.94 -37.39 -89.11
CA ALA A 257 113.02 -38.52 -90.03
C ALA A 257 112.85 -38.11 -91.51
N ALA A 258 111.98 -37.15 -91.80
CA ALA A 258 111.79 -36.61 -93.15
C ALA A 258 113.04 -35.84 -93.64
N ILE A 259 113.69 -35.07 -92.76
CA ILE A 259 114.95 -34.38 -93.04
C ILE A 259 116.07 -35.40 -93.34
N GLU A 260 116.22 -36.43 -92.51
CA GLU A 260 117.25 -37.47 -92.69
C GLU A 260 117.00 -38.29 -93.97
N ALA A 261 115.74 -38.60 -94.27
CA ALA A 261 115.35 -39.26 -95.51
C ALA A 261 115.63 -38.40 -96.76
N ALA A 262 115.48 -37.08 -96.68
CA ALA A 262 115.87 -36.16 -97.75
C ALA A 262 117.40 -36.08 -97.92
N ALA A 263 118.15 -36.15 -96.81
CA ALA A 263 119.61 -36.18 -96.83
C ALA A 263 120.19 -37.44 -97.53
N ALA A 264 119.49 -38.58 -97.42
CA ALA A 264 119.86 -39.86 -98.04
C ALA A 264 119.54 -39.98 -99.56
N LYS A 265 119.02 -38.91 -100.21
CA LYS A 265 118.72 -38.84 -101.67
C LYS A 265 117.94 -40.06 -102.20
N ASP A 266 118.47 -40.80 -103.18
CA ASP A 266 117.75 -41.91 -103.85
C ASP A 266 117.43 -43.10 -102.93
N HIS A 267 118.20 -43.32 -101.86
CA HIS A 267 117.96 -44.40 -100.90
C HIS A 267 116.88 -44.04 -99.84
N GLY A 268 116.61 -42.74 -99.63
CA GLY A 268 115.66 -42.26 -98.62
C GLY A 268 114.21 -42.08 -99.10
N LYS A 269 113.93 -42.18 -100.41
CA LYS A 269 112.61 -41.90 -101.00
C LYS A 269 111.44 -42.65 -100.34
N ARG A 270 111.60 -43.94 -100.01
CA ARG A 270 110.55 -44.73 -99.33
C ARG A 270 110.39 -44.36 -97.85
N PHE A 271 111.48 -43.98 -97.17
CA PHE A 271 111.44 -43.51 -95.78
C PHE A 271 110.82 -42.12 -95.65
N SER A 272 111.05 -41.23 -96.63
CA SER A 272 110.46 -39.89 -96.66
C SER A 272 108.93 -39.94 -96.76
N VAL A 273 108.37 -40.86 -97.54
CA VAL A 273 106.90 -41.06 -97.62
C VAL A 273 106.32 -41.53 -96.29
N VAL A 274 107.00 -42.43 -95.59
CA VAL A 274 106.57 -42.90 -94.26
C VAL A 274 106.67 -41.77 -93.22
N ALA A 275 107.75 -40.99 -93.25
CA ALA A 275 107.93 -39.85 -92.34
C ALA A 275 106.86 -38.77 -92.54
N GLU A 276 106.49 -38.43 -93.79
CA GLU A 276 105.41 -37.47 -94.05
C GLU A 276 104.03 -38.01 -93.62
N GLU A 277 103.79 -39.32 -93.77
CA GLU A 277 102.54 -39.94 -93.30
C GLU A 277 102.44 -39.98 -91.76
N VAL A 278 103.55 -40.24 -91.05
CA VAL A 278 103.61 -40.12 -89.59
C VAL A 278 103.41 -38.67 -89.15
N ARG A 279 103.98 -37.70 -89.87
CA ARG A 279 103.79 -36.26 -89.61
C ARG A 279 102.32 -35.85 -89.74
N ARG A 280 101.67 -36.30 -90.83
CA ARG A 280 100.25 -36.08 -91.08
C ARG A 280 99.37 -36.75 -90.03
N LEU A 281 99.74 -37.95 -89.55
CA LEU A 281 99.01 -38.64 -88.48
C LEU A 281 99.15 -37.91 -87.14
N ALA A 282 100.34 -37.41 -86.82
CA ALA A 282 100.60 -36.61 -85.62
C ALA A 282 99.80 -35.30 -85.64
N GLN A 283 99.76 -34.58 -86.77
CA GLN A 283 98.95 -33.38 -86.94
C GLN A 283 97.44 -33.68 -86.81
N ARG A 284 96.94 -34.75 -87.45
CA ARG A 284 95.54 -35.19 -87.29
C ARG A 284 95.21 -35.58 -85.85
N SER A 285 96.17 -36.14 -85.11
CA SER A 285 96.02 -36.46 -83.69
C SER A 285 95.88 -35.19 -82.85
N GLN A 286 96.68 -34.15 -83.10
CA GLN A 286 96.53 -32.84 -82.45
C GLN A 286 95.17 -32.20 -82.74
N GLU A 287 94.77 -32.14 -84.01
CA GLU A 287 93.46 -31.60 -84.41
C GLU A 287 92.29 -32.34 -83.73
N SER A 288 92.41 -33.67 -83.58
CA SER A 288 91.41 -34.48 -82.88
C SER A 288 91.40 -34.22 -81.38
N VAL A 289 92.57 -34.07 -80.74
CA VAL A 289 92.68 -33.73 -79.32
C VAL A 289 92.08 -32.35 -79.04
N ASP A 290 92.32 -31.36 -79.89
CA ASP A 290 91.74 -30.02 -79.75
C ASP A 290 90.22 -30.04 -79.91
N SER A 291 89.68 -30.86 -80.83
CA SER A 291 88.23 -31.06 -80.93
C SER A 291 87.65 -31.69 -79.66
N VAL A 292 88.33 -32.66 -79.04
CA VAL A 292 87.90 -33.27 -77.77
C VAL A 292 88.03 -32.29 -76.61
N ARG A 293 89.06 -31.44 -76.58
CA ARG A 293 89.19 -30.36 -75.60
C ARG A 293 88.00 -29.40 -75.65
N ASN A 294 87.60 -28.95 -76.84
CA ASN A 294 86.45 -28.06 -76.99
C ASN A 294 85.15 -28.70 -76.44
N LEU A 295 84.94 -30.00 -76.71
CA LEU A 295 83.80 -30.74 -76.15
C LEU A 295 83.87 -30.86 -74.62
N LEU A 296 85.07 -31.05 -74.06
CA LEU A 296 85.26 -31.07 -72.60
C LEU A 296 85.07 -29.70 -71.96
N ASP A 297 85.42 -28.61 -72.64
CA ASP A 297 85.18 -27.25 -72.15
C ASP A 297 83.67 -26.97 -72.04
N GLU A 298 82.90 -27.35 -73.05
CA GLU A 298 81.43 -27.31 -73.02
C GLU A 298 80.87 -28.20 -71.90
N PHE A 299 81.38 -29.42 -71.76
CA PHE A 299 80.97 -30.35 -70.71
C PHE A 299 81.27 -29.82 -69.29
N ALA A 300 82.47 -29.26 -69.07
CA ALA A 300 82.85 -28.63 -67.82
C ALA A 300 82.00 -27.38 -67.51
N SER A 301 81.65 -26.60 -68.54
CA SER A 301 80.71 -25.50 -68.40
C SER A 301 79.32 -25.98 -67.97
N SER A 302 78.81 -27.04 -68.58
CA SER A 302 77.52 -27.65 -68.22
C SER A 302 77.50 -28.21 -66.79
N ILE A 303 78.60 -28.83 -66.34
CA ILE A 303 78.77 -29.29 -64.96
C ILE A 303 78.71 -28.11 -63.99
N ARG A 304 79.44 -27.01 -64.25
CA ARG A 304 79.39 -25.81 -63.41
C ARG A 304 77.98 -25.23 -63.34
N GLY A 305 77.28 -25.14 -64.47
CA GLY A 305 75.88 -24.72 -64.50
C GLY A 305 74.97 -25.62 -63.66
N THR A 306 75.20 -26.94 -63.68
CA THR A 306 74.47 -27.91 -62.86
C THR A 306 74.73 -27.69 -61.37
N VAL A 307 75.99 -27.47 -60.95
CA VAL A 307 76.35 -27.20 -59.55
C VAL A 307 75.64 -25.94 -59.05
N VAL A 308 75.72 -24.84 -59.80
CA VAL A 308 75.04 -23.58 -59.44
C VAL A 308 73.53 -23.79 -59.31
N ALA A 309 72.90 -24.46 -60.27
CA ALA A 309 71.47 -24.76 -60.22
C ALA A 309 71.09 -25.62 -59.00
N THR A 310 71.94 -26.56 -58.58
CA THR A 310 71.70 -27.35 -57.37
C THR A 310 71.89 -26.54 -56.08
N GLU A 311 72.84 -25.62 -56.01
CA GLU A 311 73.01 -24.71 -54.86
C GLU A 311 71.81 -23.76 -54.71
N GLU A 312 71.32 -23.22 -55.83
CA GLU A 312 70.09 -22.41 -55.85
C GLU A 312 68.87 -23.23 -55.43
N GLY A 313 68.75 -24.48 -55.92
CA GLY A 313 67.70 -25.41 -55.53
C GLY A 313 67.72 -25.75 -54.04
N GLU A 314 68.89 -25.92 -53.43
CA GLU A 314 69.02 -26.17 -51.98
C GLU A 314 68.58 -24.94 -51.17
N LYS A 315 68.99 -23.73 -51.56
CA LYS A 315 68.55 -22.50 -50.92
C LYS A 315 67.04 -22.33 -50.98
N GLU A 316 66.43 -22.59 -52.14
CA GLU A 316 64.99 -22.50 -52.30
C GLU A 316 64.27 -23.56 -51.47
N ALA A 317 64.72 -24.82 -51.46
CA ALA A 317 64.16 -25.87 -50.61
C ALA A 317 64.20 -25.50 -49.11
N THR A 318 65.31 -24.91 -48.66
CA THR A 318 65.46 -24.42 -47.27
C THR A 318 64.44 -23.33 -46.96
N ARG A 319 64.25 -22.36 -47.86
CA ARG A 319 63.27 -21.29 -47.70
C ARG A 319 61.83 -21.82 -47.67
N VAL A 320 61.50 -22.83 -48.48
CA VAL A 320 60.18 -23.45 -48.47
C VAL A 320 59.96 -24.23 -47.16
N LEU A 321 60.97 -24.92 -46.64
CA LEU A 321 60.91 -25.59 -45.34
C LEU A 321 60.62 -24.63 -44.18
N GLU A 322 61.31 -23.47 -44.13
CA GLU A 322 61.04 -22.44 -43.12
C GLU A 322 59.60 -21.94 -43.19
N ARG A 323 59.09 -21.68 -44.40
CA ARG A 323 57.69 -21.24 -44.60
C ARG A 323 56.68 -22.31 -44.22
N ALA A 324 56.96 -23.57 -44.54
CA ALA A 324 56.08 -24.69 -44.20
C ALA A 324 56.01 -24.88 -42.68
N ARG A 325 57.13 -24.76 -41.96
CA ARG A 325 57.14 -24.79 -40.49
C ARG A 325 56.34 -23.63 -39.88
N ALA A 326 56.54 -22.41 -40.37
CA ALA A 326 55.75 -21.26 -39.92
C ALA A 326 54.24 -21.44 -40.18
N ALA A 327 53.87 -22.09 -41.31
CA ALA A 327 52.48 -22.43 -41.58
C ALA A 327 51.93 -23.49 -40.61
N ALA A 328 52.74 -24.49 -40.24
CA ALA A 328 52.37 -25.50 -39.25
C ALA A 328 52.12 -24.88 -37.87
N ASP A 329 53.00 -23.98 -37.43
CA ASP A 329 52.85 -23.26 -36.15
C ASP A 329 51.57 -22.41 -36.12
N ALA A 330 51.28 -21.69 -37.21
CA ALA A 330 50.06 -20.89 -37.33
C ALA A 330 48.77 -21.75 -37.34
N ILE A 331 48.81 -22.95 -37.94
CA ILE A 331 47.69 -23.90 -37.92
C ILE A 331 47.47 -24.44 -36.49
N GLU A 332 48.52 -24.71 -35.74
CA GLU A 332 48.39 -25.15 -34.34
C GLU A 332 47.77 -24.05 -33.46
N GLU A 333 48.20 -22.81 -33.61
CA GLU A 333 47.62 -21.66 -32.88
C GLU A 333 46.13 -21.49 -33.20
N LEU A 334 45.73 -21.63 -34.48
CA LEU A 334 44.32 -21.60 -34.88
C LEU A 334 43.51 -22.76 -34.27
N ARG A 335 44.11 -23.94 -34.14
CA ARG A 335 43.48 -25.11 -33.53
C ARG A 335 43.21 -24.88 -32.05
N GLU A 336 44.20 -24.36 -31.32
CA GLU A 336 44.05 -24.01 -29.90
C GLU A 336 42.96 -22.94 -29.71
N ALA A 337 43.00 -21.86 -30.50
CA ALA A 337 41.99 -20.81 -30.46
C ALA A 337 40.56 -21.31 -30.77
N SER A 338 40.45 -22.28 -31.70
CA SER A 338 39.17 -22.93 -32.01
C SER A 338 38.68 -23.81 -30.86
N GLY A 339 39.58 -24.58 -30.23
CA GLY A 339 39.26 -25.39 -29.05
C GLY A 339 38.75 -24.54 -27.88
N ASP A 340 39.41 -23.41 -27.61
CA ASP A 340 38.97 -22.45 -26.60
C ASP A 340 37.63 -21.82 -26.94
N SER A 341 37.41 -21.44 -28.21
CA SER A 341 36.13 -20.91 -28.68
C SER A 341 34.98 -21.92 -28.46
N ALA A 342 35.22 -23.20 -28.74
CA ALA A 342 34.25 -24.26 -28.50
C ALA A 342 33.93 -24.43 -27.01
N ARG A 343 34.94 -24.31 -26.14
CA ARG A 343 34.77 -24.39 -24.68
C ARG A 343 33.93 -23.22 -24.15
N VAL A 344 34.28 -21.99 -24.53
CA VAL A 344 33.53 -20.78 -24.12
C VAL A 344 32.08 -20.85 -24.61
N ALA A 345 31.86 -21.32 -25.84
CA ALA A 345 30.51 -21.50 -26.38
C ALA A 345 29.68 -22.49 -25.55
N ARG A 346 30.26 -23.60 -25.08
CA ARG A 346 29.57 -24.52 -24.16
C ARG A 346 29.27 -23.90 -22.79
N GLU A 347 30.20 -23.12 -22.24
CA GLU A 347 29.99 -22.39 -20.98
C GLU A 347 28.85 -21.37 -21.10
N ILE A 348 28.78 -20.62 -22.20
CA ILE A 348 27.67 -19.71 -22.50
C ILE A 348 26.35 -20.49 -22.55
N SER A 349 26.29 -21.59 -23.31
CA SER A 349 25.09 -22.41 -23.40
C SER A 349 24.58 -22.88 -22.03
N LEU A 350 25.48 -23.29 -21.13
CA LEU A 350 25.12 -23.73 -19.78
C LEU A 350 24.61 -22.57 -18.92
N ALA A 351 25.31 -21.44 -18.93
CA ALA A 351 24.91 -20.24 -18.18
C ALA A 351 23.54 -19.75 -18.63
N THR A 352 23.27 -19.79 -19.93
CA THR A 352 21.99 -19.39 -20.51
C THR A 352 20.86 -20.36 -20.18
N GLN A 353 21.12 -21.67 -20.09
CA GLN A 353 20.15 -22.63 -19.58
C GLN A 353 19.78 -22.36 -18.11
N GLN A 354 20.76 -22.00 -17.27
CA GLN A 354 20.50 -21.59 -15.89
C GLN A 354 19.67 -20.31 -15.82
N GLN A 355 19.95 -19.34 -16.70
CA GLN A 355 19.18 -18.09 -16.80
C GLN A 355 17.72 -18.34 -17.20
N ASN A 356 17.46 -19.28 -18.11
CA ASN A 356 16.10 -19.72 -18.44
C ASN A 356 15.38 -20.31 -17.22
N ALA A 357 16.02 -21.25 -16.50
CA ALA A 357 15.42 -21.87 -15.32
C ALA A 357 15.10 -20.84 -14.22
N ALA A 358 16.02 -19.91 -13.97
CA ALA A 358 15.80 -18.79 -13.05
C ALA A 358 14.64 -17.88 -13.51
N SER A 359 14.52 -17.69 -14.83
CA SER A 359 13.43 -16.87 -15.38
C SER A 359 12.06 -17.50 -15.16
N ASP A 360 11.95 -18.82 -15.35
CA ASP A 360 10.74 -19.59 -15.07
C ASP A 360 10.35 -19.51 -13.58
N GLU A 361 11.33 -19.57 -12.67
CA GLU A 361 11.10 -19.43 -11.23
C GLU A 361 10.58 -18.04 -10.85
N VAL A 362 11.11 -16.99 -11.46
CA VAL A 362 10.59 -15.62 -11.28
C VAL A 362 9.15 -15.51 -11.79
N VAL A 363 8.82 -16.10 -12.94
CA VAL A 363 7.45 -16.12 -13.46
C VAL A 363 6.49 -16.84 -12.51
N LEU A 364 6.91 -17.96 -11.91
CA LEU A 364 6.12 -18.65 -10.89
C LEU A 364 5.88 -17.77 -9.67
N THR A 365 6.93 -17.09 -9.18
CA THR A 365 6.83 -16.16 -8.05
C THR A 365 5.89 -14.99 -8.38
N LEU A 366 5.93 -14.46 -9.60
CA LEU A 366 5.02 -13.38 -10.04
C LEU A 366 3.55 -13.82 -10.08
N LYS A 367 3.27 -15.10 -10.39
CA LYS A 367 1.91 -15.65 -10.28
C LYS A 367 1.43 -15.65 -8.82
N GLU A 368 2.29 -16.00 -7.87
CA GLU A 368 1.95 -15.92 -6.44
C GLU A 368 1.71 -14.48 -6.00
N VAL A 369 2.54 -13.53 -6.44
CA VAL A 369 2.35 -12.11 -6.18
C VAL A 369 1.02 -11.63 -6.77
N SER A 370 0.67 -12.04 -7.99
CA SER A 370 -0.63 -11.73 -8.61
C SER A 370 -1.80 -12.21 -7.75
N HIS A 371 -1.72 -13.44 -7.20
CA HIS A 371 -2.71 -13.96 -6.27
C HIS A 371 -2.80 -13.15 -4.96
N VAL A 372 -1.66 -12.66 -4.43
CA VAL A 372 -1.64 -11.79 -3.26
C VAL A 372 -2.32 -10.45 -3.58
N VAL A 373 -2.01 -9.84 -4.72
CA VAL A 373 -2.61 -8.58 -5.18
C VAL A 373 -4.12 -8.73 -5.32
N GLN A 374 -4.61 -9.82 -5.91
CA GLN A 374 -6.05 -10.09 -6.02
C GLN A 374 -6.73 -10.21 -4.65
N ARG A 375 -6.13 -10.96 -3.71
CA ARG A 375 -6.65 -11.06 -2.34
C ARG A 375 -6.64 -9.72 -1.61
N MET A 376 -5.66 -8.87 -1.89
CA MET A 376 -5.57 -7.53 -1.33
C MET A 376 -6.72 -6.65 -1.84
N ALA A 377 -7.02 -6.70 -3.14
CA ALA A 377 -8.17 -5.98 -3.73
C ALA A 377 -9.50 -6.43 -3.09
N ASP A 378 -9.71 -7.73 -2.91
CA ASP A 378 -10.91 -8.27 -2.26
C ASP A 378 -11.00 -7.83 -0.79
N GLY A 379 -9.89 -7.89 -0.04
CA GLY A 379 -9.81 -7.44 1.35
C GLY A 379 -10.06 -5.94 1.50
N LEU A 380 -9.60 -5.13 0.54
CA LEU A 380 -9.82 -3.69 0.53
C LEU A 380 -11.27 -3.30 0.31
N LYS A 381 -11.96 -4.03 -0.57
CA LYS A 381 -13.41 -3.90 -0.72
C LYS A 381 -14.13 -4.18 0.60
N GLN A 382 -13.72 -5.23 1.30
CA GLN A 382 -14.29 -5.57 2.60
C GLN A 382 -14.01 -4.51 3.68
N PHE A 383 -12.82 -3.88 3.67
CA PHE A 383 -12.52 -2.76 4.56
C PHE A 383 -13.38 -1.53 4.27
N SER A 384 -13.57 -1.18 3.00
CA SER A 384 -14.45 -0.07 2.61
C SER A 384 -15.91 -0.33 3.05
N ASP A 385 -16.45 -1.53 2.78
CA ASP A 385 -17.80 -1.92 3.22
C ASP A 385 -17.94 -1.87 4.77
N THR A 386 -16.89 -2.27 5.49
CA THR A 386 -16.88 -2.26 6.96
C THR A 386 -16.80 -0.84 7.50
N ALA A 387 -15.97 0.01 6.90
CA ALA A 387 -15.86 1.42 7.24
C ALA A 387 -17.20 2.14 7.04
N ASP A 388 -17.86 1.93 5.91
CA ASP A 388 -19.18 2.50 5.64
C ASP A 388 -20.21 2.07 6.71
N ARG A 389 -20.18 0.79 7.10
CA ARG A 389 -21.06 0.28 8.15
C ARG A 389 -20.74 0.87 9.53
N LEU A 390 -19.47 1.06 9.88
CA LEU A 390 -19.06 1.71 11.13
C LEU A 390 -19.50 3.18 11.16
N ASN A 391 -19.36 3.89 10.04
CA ASN A 391 -19.82 5.26 9.91
C ASN A 391 -21.34 5.36 10.10
N GLN A 392 -22.12 4.45 9.49
CA GLN A 392 -23.57 4.38 9.70
C GLN A 392 -23.94 4.07 11.15
N LEU A 393 -23.25 3.15 11.81
CA LEU A 393 -23.48 2.82 13.22
C LEU A 393 -23.15 4.00 14.14
N GLY A 394 -22.04 4.69 13.88
CA GLY A 394 -21.69 5.95 14.55
C GLY A 394 -22.82 6.97 14.40
N LEU A 395 -23.31 7.22 13.18
CA LEU A 395 -24.40 8.18 13.02
C LEU A 395 -25.67 7.78 13.79
N ILE A 396 -26.03 6.48 13.79
CA ILE A 396 -27.18 5.98 14.54
C ILE A 396 -27.01 6.19 16.05
N ILE A 397 -25.83 5.89 16.60
CA ILE A 397 -25.55 6.08 18.04
C ILE A 397 -25.60 7.57 18.40
N GLN A 398 -25.03 8.44 17.56
CA GLN A 398 -25.08 9.89 17.73
C GLN A 398 -26.53 10.38 17.76
N MET A 399 -27.38 9.92 16.83
CA MET A 399 -28.80 10.25 16.81
C MET A 399 -29.56 9.74 18.05
N LEU A 400 -29.25 8.53 18.53
CA LEU A 400 -29.86 8.00 19.74
C LEU A 400 -29.47 8.82 20.98
N ALA A 401 -28.22 9.29 21.06
CA ALA A 401 -27.75 10.15 22.14
C ALA A 401 -28.50 11.49 22.18
N GLN A 402 -28.87 12.05 21.01
CA GLN A 402 -29.65 13.30 20.91
C GLN A 402 -31.06 13.19 21.54
N ARG A 403 -31.58 11.97 21.75
CA ARG A 403 -32.84 11.78 22.46
C ARG A 403 -32.75 12.25 23.92
N PHE A 404 -31.56 12.34 24.51
CA PHE A 404 -31.35 12.91 25.82
C PHE A 404 -31.08 14.42 25.74
N HIS A 405 -31.74 15.20 26.59
CA HIS A 405 -31.38 16.60 26.81
C HIS A 405 -30.17 16.60 27.75
N LEU A 406 -28.99 16.80 27.15
CA LEU A 406 -27.73 16.93 27.87
C LEU A 406 -27.38 18.41 28.05
N SER A 407 -26.62 18.76 29.08
CA SER A 407 -26.13 20.14 29.27
C SER A 407 -24.89 20.41 28.41
N SER A 408 -25.06 20.30 27.09
CA SER A 408 -23.99 20.44 26.10
C SER A 408 -24.44 21.33 24.95
N PRO A 409 -23.57 22.20 24.40
CA PRO A 409 -23.86 22.94 23.19
C PRO A 409 -24.10 22.04 21.96
N HIS A 410 -23.71 20.76 22.03
CA HIS A 410 -23.94 19.76 20.99
C HIS A 410 -25.24 18.96 21.18
N SER A 411 -26.03 19.25 22.21
CA SER A 411 -27.35 18.65 22.45
C SER A 411 -28.42 19.50 21.76
N LEU A 412 -29.10 18.92 20.78
CA LEU A 412 -30.10 19.62 19.99
C LEU A 412 -31.33 19.99 20.82
N LYS A 413 -31.70 19.13 21.78
CA LYS A 413 -32.73 19.45 22.76
C LYS A 413 -32.32 20.62 23.66
N HIS A 414 -31.03 20.72 24.01
CA HIS A 414 -30.52 21.83 24.81
C HIS A 414 -30.55 23.16 24.05
N LEU A 415 -30.11 23.16 22.79
CA LEU A 415 -30.20 24.34 21.93
C LEU A 415 -31.65 24.76 21.72
N ALA A 416 -32.53 23.82 21.39
CA ALA A 416 -33.95 24.10 21.19
C ALA A 416 -34.62 24.65 22.47
N ASP A 417 -34.27 24.13 23.65
CA ASP A 417 -34.78 24.63 24.94
C ASP A 417 -34.26 26.04 25.25
N GLN A 418 -32.94 26.27 25.11
CA GLN A 418 -32.34 27.60 25.31
C GLN A 418 -32.94 28.66 24.39
N TRP A 419 -33.06 28.36 23.09
CA TRP A 419 -33.62 29.28 22.11
C TRP A 419 -35.11 29.51 22.34
N SER A 420 -35.85 28.49 22.77
CA SER A 420 -37.25 28.66 23.19
C SER A 420 -37.40 29.65 24.35
N GLY A 421 -36.42 29.70 25.27
CA GLY A 421 -36.38 30.67 26.36
C GLY A 421 -36.12 32.10 25.88
N GLU A 422 -35.29 32.29 24.85
CA GLU A 422 -35.02 33.59 24.23
C GLU A 422 -36.25 34.11 23.45
N VAL A 423 -36.95 33.20 22.74
CA VAL A 423 -38.22 33.48 22.08
C VAL A 423 -39.30 33.85 23.11
N ARG A 424 -39.40 33.09 24.21
CA ARG A 424 -40.36 33.36 25.30
C ARG A 424 -40.22 34.77 25.86
N ARG A 425 -38.98 35.27 26.03
CA ARG A 425 -38.71 36.64 26.51
C ARG A 425 -39.14 37.74 25.54
N ARG A 426 -39.43 37.41 24.28
CA ARG A 426 -39.82 38.35 23.22
C ARG A 426 -41.25 38.14 22.72
N LEU A 427 -42.05 37.32 23.40
CA LEU A 427 -43.45 37.13 23.02
C LEU A 427 -44.18 38.48 22.95
N GLY A 428 -44.92 38.71 21.87
CA GLY A 428 -45.58 39.97 21.56
C GLY A 428 -44.77 40.95 20.69
N ASN A 429 -43.49 40.69 20.41
CA ASN A 429 -42.67 41.48 19.48
C ASN A 429 -42.14 40.60 18.33
N TRP A 430 -42.90 40.56 17.24
CA TRP A 430 -42.63 39.65 16.12
C TRP A 430 -41.35 40.00 15.35
N GLU A 431 -41.08 41.28 15.12
CA GLU A 431 -39.82 41.70 14.48
C GLU A 431 -38.59 41.26 15.28
N ALA A 432 -38.67 41.28 16.62
CA ALA A 432 -37.57 40.85 17.46
C ALA A 432 -37.38 39.32 17.46
N ILE A 433 -38.46 38.54 17.30
CA ILE A 433 -38.39 37.08 17.15
C ILE A 433 -37.83 36.71 15.79
N GLU A 434 -38.27 37.36 14.71
CA GLU A 434 -37.77 37.10 13.35
C GLU A 434 -36.27 37.37 13.24
N ARG A 435 -35.79 38.52 13.72
CA ARG A 435 -34.34 38.82 13.77
C ARG A 435 -33.56 37.80 14.59
N LEU A 436 -34.10 37.37 15.74
CA LEU A 436 -33.46 36.35 16.56
C LEU A 436 -33.32 35.02 15.82
N LEU A 437 -34.39 34.54 15.17
CA LEU A 437 -34.33 33.28 14.43
C LEU A 437 -33.36 33.38 13.26
N ASP A 438 -33.31 34.53 12.58
CA ASP A 438 -32.35 34.77 11.51
C ASP A 438 -30.90 34.73 12.01
N ASP A 439 -30.59 35.42 13.11
CA ASP A 439 -29.26 35.38 13.72
C ASP A 439 -28.87 33.95 14.14
N LEU A 440 -29.79 33.21 14.78
CA LEU A 440 -29.54 31.86 15.27
C LEU A 440 -29.33 30.85 14.13
N VAL A 441 -30.09 30.96 13.03
CA VAL A 441 -29.97 30.04 11.89
C VAL A 441 -28.64 30.24 11.16
N HIS A 442 -28.13 31.48 11.10
CA HIS A 442 -26.85 31.79 10.45
C HIS A 442 -25.63 31.41 11.31
N GLN A 443 -25.79 31.33 12.63
CA GLN A 443 -24.70 30.92 13.54
C GLN A 443 -24.42 29.41 13.52
N GLN A 444 -25.38 28.59 13.05
CA GLN A 444 -25.23 27.14 13.04
C GLN A 444 -25.13 26.59 11.62
N GLN A 445 -24.06 25.84 11.33
CA GLN A 445 -23.82 25.27 10.01
C GLN A 445 -24.73 24.07 9.67
N PHE A 446 -25.48 23.56 10.65
CA PHE A 446 -26.30 22.35 10.51
C PHE A 446 -27.81 22.60 10.62
N VAL A 447 -28.23 23.79 11.05
CA VAL A 447 -29.64 24.14 11.14
C VAL A 447 -30.09 24.65 9.78
N GLU A 448 -30.99 23.91 9.14
CA GLU A 448 -31.56 24.25 7.84
C GLU A 448 -32.58 25.37 7.95
N CYS A 449 -33.46 25.28 8.95
CA CYS A 449 -34.55 26.21 9.14
C CYS A 449 -34.96 26.28 10.61
N LEU A 450 -35.34 27.48 11.03
CA LEU A 450 -35.94 27.80 12.32
C LEU A 450 -37.33 28.36 12.09
N TYR A 451 -38.31 27.88 12.86
CA TYR A 451 -39.67 28.39 12.75
C TYR A 451 -40.37 28.44 14.10
N PHE A 452 -41.21 29.46 14.28
CA PHE A 452 -42.05 29.62 15.46
C PHE A 452 -43.51 29.77 15.03
N TYR A 453 -44.36 28.90 15.54
CA TYR A 453 -45.81 28.92 15.29
C TYR A 453 -46.56 29.20 16.59
N ASP A 454 -47.66 29.95 16.51
CA ASP A 454 -48.50 30.26 17.66
C ASP A 454 -49.30 29.03 18.16
N GLY A 455 -50.00 29.19 19.30
CA GLY A 455 -50.87 28.16 19.88
C GLY A 455 -52.09 27.77 19.03
N LYS A 456 -52.40 28.51 17.96
CA LYS A 456 -53.49 28.24 17.01
C LYS A 456 -52.99 27.63 15.68
N GLY A 457 -51.68 27.45 15.52
CA GLY A 457 -51.06 26.90 14.32
C GLY A 457 -50.78 27.92 13.22
N GLY A 458 -50.83 29.23 13.53
CA GLY A 458 -50.40 30.31 12.65
C GLY A 458 -48.88 30.49 12.67
N GLN A 459 -48.28 30.67 11.50
CA GLN A 459 -46.84 30.90 11.36
C GLN A 459 -46.49 32.33 11.79
N LEU A 460 -45.67 32.47 12.83
CA LEU A 460 -45.26 33.77 13.36
C LEU A 460 -43.90 34.21 12.83
N ALA A 461 -42.96 33.29 12.67
CA ALA A 461 -41.64 33.58 12.13
C ALA A 461 -41.01 32.34 11.49
N ILE A 462 -40.21 32.54 10.44
CA ILE A 462 -39.38 31.52 9.81
C ILE A 462 -38.06 32.13 9.35
N ALA A 463 -36.96 31.46 9.65
CA ALA A 463 -35.62 31.80 9.18
C ALA A 463 -35.01 30.56 8.52
N VAL A 464 -34.27 30.76 7.43
CA VAL A 464 -33.67 29.66 6.66
C VAL A 464 -32.18 29.88 6.48
N ASN A 465 -31.41 28.80 6.50
CA ASN A 465 -29.97 28.87 6.30
C ASN A 465 -29.63 28.83 4.81
N ARG A 466 -29.20 29.97 4.27
CA ARG A 466 -28.80 30.10 2.86
C ARG A 466 -27.52 29.35 2.51
N GLN A 467 -26.68 29.02 3.49
CA GLN A 467 -25.48 28.22 3.25
C GLN A 467 -25.82 26.76 2.91
N ILE A 468 -26.90 26.24 3.50
CA ILE A 468 -27.40 24.88 3.22
C ILE A 468 -28.29 24.86 1.97
N LEU A 469 -29.20 25.84 1.86
CA LEU A 469 -30.22 25.84 0.80
C LEU A 469 -29.75 26.47 -0.52
N GLY A 470 -28.68 27.27 -0.50
CA GLY A 470 -28.25 28.08 -1.64
C GLY A 470 -29.36 29.04 -2.12
N ASP A 471 -29.47 29.18 -3.44
CA ASP A 471 -30.44 30.05 -4.12
C ASP A 471 -31.85 29.45 -4.24
N ARG A 472 -32.12 28.31 -3.60
CA ARG A 472 -33.43 27.65 -3.67
C ARG A 472 -34.54 28.57 -3.17
N SER A 473 -35.65 28.58 -3.91
CA SER A 473 -36.84 29.31 -3.49
C SER A 473 -37.57 28.52 -2.40
N ILE A 474 -37.93 29.18 -1.30
CA ILE A 474 -38.70 28.54 -0.22
C ILE A 474 -40.10 28.18 -0.79
N PRO A 475 -40.57 26.92 -0.72
CA PRO A 475 -41.89 26.55 -1.24
C PRO A 475 -43.02 27.29 -0.55
N VAL A 476 -44.12 27.56 -1.26
CA VAL A 476 -45.31 28.23 -0.68
C VAL A 476 -45.85 27.47 0.53
N ALA A 477 -45.82 26.14 0.49
CA ALA A 477 -46.21 25.25 1.59
C ALA A 477 -45.38 25.41 2.88
N VAL A 478 -44.21 26.07 2.80
CA VAL A 478 -43.32 26.39 3.93
C VAL A 478 -43.38 27.89 4.30
N ARG A 479 -43.71 28.78 3.34
CA ARG A 479 -43.82 30.24 3.58
C ARG A 479 -45.13 30.68 4.22
N SER A 480 -46.24 30.02 3.89
CA SER A 480 -47.56 30.40 4.37
C SER A 480 -48.49 29.18 4.36
N GLY A 481 -48.99 28.83 5.53
CA GLY A 481 -49.93 27.73 5.71
C GLY A 481 -50.78 27.91 6.96
N GLU A 482 -51.97 27.31 6.95
CA GLU A 482 -52.83 27.15 8.12
C GLU A 482 -52.79 25.68 8.56
N GLY A 483 -52.98 25.41 9.85
CA GLY A 483 -53.03 24.03 10.35
C GLY A 483 -51.65 23.42 10.68
N PHE A 484 -50.62 24.21 10.97
CA PHE A 484 -49.33 23.66 11.44
C PHE A 484 -49.46 22.93 12.79
N ASN A 485 -50.47 23.29 13.57
CA ASN A 485 -50.87 22.55 14.78
C ASN A 485 -51.37 21.12 14.49
N GLU A 486 -51.72 20.80 13.24
CA GLU A 486 -52.10 19.44 12.83
C GLU A 486 -50.86 18.55 12.56
N ARG A 487 -49.67 19.14 12.42
CA ARG A 487 -48.46 18.39 12.07
C ARG A 487 -48.05 17.44 13.21
N PRO A 488 -47.59 16.21 12.90
CA PRO A 488 -47.22 15.24 13.93
C PRO A 488 -46.18 15.75 14.92
N TRP A 489 -45.18 16.50 14.45
CA TRP A 489 -44.14 17.08 15.29
C TRP A 489 -44.69 18.13 16.26
N TYR A 490 -45.64 18.97 15.81
CA TYR A 490 -46.25 20.00 16.65
C TYR A 490 -47.12 19.35 17.73
N LYS A 491 -47.98 18.40 17.35
CA LYS A 491 -48.84 17.65 18.29
C LYS A 491 -48.00 16.92 19.32
N ALA A 492 -46.93 16.24 18.87
CA ALA A 492 -46.03 15.52 19.76
C ALA A 492 -45.33 16.47 20.75
N ALA A 493 -44.84 17.63 20.30
CA ALA A 493 -44.20 18.61 21.18
C ALA A 493 -45.20 19.15 22.23
N VAL A 494 -46.41 19.49 21.83
CA VAL A 494 -47.47 19.97 22.74
C VAL A 494 -47.91 18.88 23.72
N GLN A 495 -48.07 17.64 23.25
CA GLN A 495 -48.47 16.50 24.05
C GLN A 495 -47.42 16.14 25.11
N GLU A 496 -46.14 16.09 24.72
CA GLU A 496 -45.04 15.76 25.61
C GLU A 496 -44.71 16.90 26.58
N ARG A 497 -45.02 18.16 26.22
CA ARG A 497 -44.71 19.38 27.01
C ARG A 497 -43.22 19.65 27.23
N TYR A 498 -42.34 18.90 26.58
CA TYR A 498 -40.87 19.00 26.64
C TYR A 498 -40.28 19.04 25.23
N PRO A 499 -39.00 19.43 25.07
CA PRO A 499 -38.30 19.29 23.79
C PRO A 499 -38.33 17.85 23.27
N ILE A 500 -38.76 17.69 22.02
CA ILE A 500 -38.79 16.40 21.32
C ILE A 500 -37.87 16.40 20.11
N LEU A 501 -37.56 15.21 19.63
CA LEU A 501 -36.95 15.00 18.33
C LEU A 501 -37.87 14.13 17.49
N THR A 502 -38.09 14.52 16.24
CA THR A 502 -38.85 13.71 15.30
C THR A 502 -38.00 12.57 14.73
N PRO A 503 -38.62 11.49 14.24
CA PRO A 503 -37.95 10.57 13.34
C PRO A 503 -37.44 11.30 12.09
N ARG A 504 -36.40 10.76 11.47
CA ARG A 504 -35.84 11.29 10.21
C ARG A 504 -36.89 11.34 9.09
N PHE A 505 -36.95 12.44 8.35
CA PHE A 505 -37.77 12.62 7.16
C PHE A 505 -37.03 13.46 6.11
N ILE A 506 -37.56 13.58 4.89
CA ILE A 506 -36.95 14.38 3.83
C ILE A 506 -37.48 15.81 3.91
N SER A 507 -36.57 16.78 3.91
CA SER A 507 -36.92 18.21 3.92
C SER A 507 -37.60 18.62 2.62
N LEU A 508 -38.60 19.49 2.74
CA LEU A 508 -39.22 20.17 1.60
C LEU A 508 -38.36 21.34 1.07
N LEU A 509 -37.33 21.76 1.80
CA LEU A 509 -36.44 22.86 1.44
C LEU A 509 -35.19 22.36 0.70
N SER A 510 -34.45 21.44 1.31
CA SER A 510 -33.20 20.91 0.76
C SER A 510 -33.37 19.62 -0.04
N GLU A 511 -34.50 18.93 0.08
CA GLU A 511 -34.68 17.54 -0.39
C GLU A 511 -33.67 16.55 0.22
N GLN A 512 -33.05 16.94 1.34
CA GLN A 512 -32.11 16.11 2.08
C GLN A 512 -32.76 15.53 3.35
N PRO A 513 -32.18 14.47 3.94
CA PRO A 513 -32.64 13.95 5.21
C PRO A 513 -32.45 14.96 6.34
N ILE A 514 -33.54 15.24 7.04
CA ILE A 514 -33.58 16.10 8.22
C ILE A 514 -34.29 15.41 9.38
N PHE A 515 -34.16 15.99 10.56
CA PHE A 515 -35.07 15.76 11.68
C PHE A 515 -35.31 17.07 12.39
N THR A 516 -36.40 17.15 13.14
CA THR A 516 -36.84 18.39 13.79
C THR A 516 -36.67 18.27 15.29
N ALA A 517 -35.97 19.22 15.90
CA ALA A 517 -36.07 19.47 17.33
C ALA A 517 -37.19 20.48 17.59
N ALA A 518 -38.22 20.07 18.32
CA ALA A 518 -39.39 20.91 18.58
C ALA A 518 -39.61 21.11 20.07
N THR A 519 -39.78 22.37 20.49
CA THR A 519 -39.94 22.76 21.89
C THR A 519 -41.20 23.60 22.07
N PRO A 520 -42.16 23.17 22.91
CA PRO A 520 -43.35 23.95 23.20
C PRO A 520 -43.03 25.11 24.16
N ILE A 521 -43.62 26.27 23.91
CA ILE A 521 -43.46 27.49 24.70
C ILE A 521 -44.79 27.80 25.39
N TYR A 522 -44.75 27.86 26.73
CA TYR A 522 -45.90 28.20 27.54
C TYR A 522 -45.70 29.55 28.24
N GLU A 523 -46.76 30.35 28.30
CA GLU A 523 -46.83 31.61 29.05
C GLU A 523 -48.05 31.60 29.97
N LYS A 524 -47.85 31.85 31.27
CA LYS A 524 -48.90 31.80 32.31
C LYS A 524 -49.75 30.49 32.32
N GLY A 525 -49.19 29.39 31.81
CA GLY A 525 -49.84 28.09 31.74
C GLY A 525 -50.61 27.82 30.44
N GLU A 526 -50.71 28.79 29.54
CA GLU A 526 -51.29 28.63 28.21
C GLU A 526 -50.20 28.43 27.15
N LEU A 527 -50.51 27.68 26.09
CA LEU A 527 -49.58 27.44 24.98
C LEU A 527 -49.43 28.72 24.16
N ALA A 528 -48.25 29.34 24.22
CA ALA A 528 -47.92 30.50 23.41
C ALA A 528 -47.55 30.09 21.98
N GLY A 529 -46.88 28.93 21.82
CA GLY A 529 -46.49 28.42 20.52
C GLY A 529 -45.50 27.26 20.59
N VAL A 530 -44.98 26.82 19.45
CA VAL A 530 -43.94 25.79 19.35
C VAL A 530 -42.81 26.30 18.45
N LEU A 531 -41.59 26.24 18.97
CA LEU A 531 -40.37 26.49 18.21
C LEU A 531 -39.90 25.17 17.60
N GLY A 532 -39.60 25.14 16.30
CA GLY A 532 -38.99 24.00 15.63
C GLY A 532 -37.69 24.39 14.92
N LEU A 533 -36.75 23.46 14.97
CA LEU A 533 -35.43 23.50 14.35
C LEU A 533 -35.33 22.31 13.41
N ASP A 534 -35.29 22.55 12.10
CA ASP A 534 -34.96 21.50 11.14
C ASP A 534 -33.43 21.38 11.02
N VAL A 535 -32.92 20.20 11.36
CA VAL A 535 -31.49 19.89 11.39
C VAL A 535 -31.15 19.06 10.17
N ASN A 536 -30.23 19.56 9.35
CA ASN A 536 -29.70 18.87 8.18
C ASN A 536 -28.74 17.75 8.60
N LEU A 537 -29.08 16.50 8.27
CA LEU A 537 -28.32 15.35 8.74
C LEU A 537 -26.89 15.33 8.18
N ASP A 538 -26.72 15.69 6.91
CA ASP A 538 -25.41 15.67 6.23
C ASP A 538 -24.46 16.75 6.75
N SER A 539 -24.99 17.94 7.08
CA SER A 539 -24.21 19.00 7.72
C SER A 539 -23.94 18.69 9.19
N TRP A 540 -24.93 18.14 9.90
CA TRP A 540 -24.82 17.82 11.31
C TRP A 540 -23.85 16.67 11.59
N SER A 541 -23.80 15.64 10.74
CA SER A 541 -22.90 14.49 10.91
C SER A 541 -21.42 14.82 10.71
N LYS A 542 -21.10 16.03 10.22
CA LYS A 542 -19.73 16.51 9.98
C LYS A 542 -19.17 17.32 11.16
N ILE A 543 -19.99 17.54 12.19
CA ILE A 543 -19.69 18.32 13.39
C ILE A 543 -19.71 17.36 14.58
#